data_AF-A0A847JG02-F1
#
_entry.id   AF-A0A847JG02-F1
#
_cell.length_a   1.000
_cell.length_b   1.000
_cell.length_c   1.000
_cell.angle_alpha   90.00
_cell.angle_beta   90.00
_cell.angle_gamma   90.00
#
_symmetry.space_group_name_H-M   'P 1'
#
loop_
_entity.id
_entity.type
_entity.pdbx_description
1 polymer ?
#
loop_
_entity_poly.entity_id
_entity_poly.type
_entity_poly.pdbx_seq_one_letter_code
_entity_poly.pdbx_strand_id
1 'polypeptide(L)'
;MRTEDLIAALSADTASIEPPIGRRLGWTLLLGGLVALFLFAVLLGPRHDWRVAVETIRYPLKFLPTLLLAVGGVGALARLSRPDGRIGAWGAVLGLAVAVLAVAVGVELAVRPADLWMSLALGHNALHCLSLIPFFSIAPLAAAVLAMRHGAPSRPREAGVIAGLAAAGIAA
;
A
#
# COMPACT_ATOMS: atom_id res chain seq x y z
N MET A 1 7.96 36.83 -29.63
CA MET A 1 8.64 35.93 -28.67
C MET A 1 9.28 34.82 -29.46
N ARG A 2 10.58 34.57 -29.26
CA ARG A 2 11.33 33.52 -29.96
C ARG A 2 11.28 32.24 -29.13
N THR A 3 11.03 31.10 -29.77
CA THR A 3 10.94 29.78 -29.15
C THR A 3 12.21 29.44 -28.36
N GLU A 4 13.33 29.95 -28.84
CA GLU A 4 14.68 29.77 -28.29
C GLU A 4 14.80 30.42 -26.90
N ASP A 5 14.17 31.58 -26.71
CA ASP A 5 14.15 32.28 -25.42
C ASP A 5 13.29 31.51 -24.40
N LEU A 6 12.21 30.88 -24.86
CA LEU A 6 11.34 30.04 -24.03
C LEU A 6 12.05 28.74 -23.60
N ILE A 7 12.78 28.10 -24.52
CA ILE A 7 13.58 26.90 -24.24
C ILE A 7 14.72 27.24 -23.27
N ALA A 8 15.41 28.38 -23.47
CA ALA A 8 16.46 28.84 -22.57
C ALA A 8 15.93 29.09 -21.15
N ALA A 9 14.77 29.76 -21.03
CA ALA A 9 14.11 29.99 -19.74
C ALA A 9 13.69 28.68 -19.05
N LEU A 10 13.09 27.73 -19.79
CA LEU A 10 12.71 26.41 -19.26
C LEU A 10 13.93 25.60 -18.81
N SER A 11 15.03 25.65 -19.57
CA SER A 11 16.28 24.96 -19.24
C SER A 11 16.96 25.53 -17.98
N ALA A 12 16.85 26.85 -17.78
CA ALA A 12 17.35 27.52 -16.58
C ALA A 12 16.51 27.20 -15.35
N ASP A 13 15.19 27.01 -15.52
CA ASP A 13 14.26 26.64 -14.43
C ASP A 13 14.36 25.15 -14.05
N THR A 14 14.95 24.32 -14.92
CA THR A 14 15.25 22.91 -14.63
C THR A 14 16.36 22.73 -13.59
N ALA A 15 17.05 23.81 -13.20
CA ALA A 15 18.11 23.81 -12.19
C ALA A 15 17.59 23.57 -10.76
N SER A 16 16.26 23.55 -10.53
CA SER A 16 15.72 23.06 -9.27
C SER A 16 15.97 21.55 -9.15
N ILE A 17 16.97 21.20 -8.33
CA ILE A 17 17.29 19.82 -7.95
C ILE A 17 16.20 19.34 -6.99
N GLU A 18 14.96 19.23 -7.46
CA GLU A 18 13.93 18.57 -6.69
C GLU A 18 14.28 17.08 -6.61
N PRO A 19 14.22 16.46 -5.40
CA PRO A 19 14.51 15.04 -5.27
C PRO A 19 13.58 14.25 -6.21
N PRO A 20 14.09 13.21 -6.88
CA PRO A 20 13.29 12.45 -7.83
C PRO A 20 12.02 11.96 -7.11
N ILE A 21 10.88 12.16 -7.75
CA ILE A 21 9.57 11.97 -7.12
C ILE A 21 9.39 10.60 -6.42
N GLY A 22 10.06 9.56 -6.94
CA GLY A 22 10.09 8.24 -6.33
C GLY A 22 10.79 8.21 -4.96
N ARG A 23 11.86 8.97 -4.76
CA ARG A 23 12.55 9.09 -3.45
C ARG A 23 11.68 9.83 -2.44
N ARG A 24 11.01 10.90 -2.87
CA ARG A 24 10.08 11.66 -2.03
C ARG A 24 8.89 10.79 -1.60
N LEU A 25 8.30 10.06 -2.56
CA LEU A 25 7.21 9.13 -2.32
C LEU A 25 7.61 8.02 -1.33
N GLY A 26 8.81 7.44 -1.51
CA GLY A 26 9.37 6.44 -0.61
C GLY A 26 9.49 6.94 0.83
N TRP A 27 10.05 8.15 1.03
CA TRP A 27 10.17 8.75 2.36
C TRP A 27 8.83 9.07 3.01
N THR A 28 7.87 9.61 2.25
CA THR A 28 6.54 9.93 2.78
C THR A 28 5.78 8.67 3.20
N LEU A 29 5.87 7.60 2.40
CA LEU A 29 5.23 6.32 2.73
C LEU A 29 5.92 5.62 3.89
N LEU A 30 7.25 5.69 3.97
CA LEU A 30 7.99 5.17 5.12
C LEU A 30 7.60 5.91 6.40
N LEU A 31 7.50 7.24 6.37
CA LEU A 31 7.06 8.02 7.52
C LEU A 31 5.61 7.69 7.90
N GLY A 32 4.69 7.58 6.92
CA GLY A 32 3.31 7.18 7.16
C GLY A 32 3.20 5.78 7.76
N GLY A 33 4.02 4.83 7.29
CA GLY A 33 4.12 3.48 7.84
C GLY A 33 4.69 3.46 9.26
N LEU A 34 5.70 4.27 9.56
CA LEU A 34 6.25 4.41 10.92
C LEU A 34 5.22 5.01 11.88
N VAL A 35 4.42 5.99 11.44
CA VAL A 35 3.32 6.54 12.23
C VAL A 35 2.26 5.47 12.50
N ALA A 36 1.86 4.71 11.48
CA ALA A 36 0.92 3.60 11.65
C ALA A 36 1.47 2.54 12.62
N LEU A 37 2.75 2.19 12.51
CA LEU A 37 3.42 1.24 13.41
C LEU A 37 3.49 1.76 14.85
N PHE A 38 3.79 3.04 15.04
CA PHE A 38 3.79 3.67 16.36
C PHE A 38 2.40 3.66 16.99
N LEU A 39 1.37 4.03 16.22
CA LEU A 39 -0.02 3.97 16.68
C LEU A 39 -0.42 2.54 17.03
N PHE A 40 -0.05 1.55 16.22
CA PHE A 40 -0.28 0.13 16.53
C PHE A 40 0.40 -0.27 17.85
N ALA A 41 1.68 0.10 18.04
CA ALA A 41 2.44 -0.24 19.23
C ALA A 41 1.85 0.37 20.51
N VAL A 42 1.32 1.60 20.44
CA VAL A 42 0.73 2.30 21.58
C VAL A 42 -0.70 1.85 21.87
N LEU A 43 -1.52 1.62 20.83
CA LEU A 43 -2.94 1.31 21.02
C LEU A 43 -3.23 -0.19 21.26
N LEU A 44 -2.51 -1.09 20.57
CA LEU A 44 -2.77 -2.53 20.65
C LEU A 44 -1.64 -3.27 21.37
N GLY A 45 -0.40 -2.85 21.13
CA GLY A 45 0.79 -3.54 21.62
C GLY A 45 1.02 -4.91 20.95
N PRO A 46 2.27 -5.42 20.98
CA PRO A 46 2.58 -6.73 20.43
C PRO A 46 1.93 -7.84 21.26
N ARG A 47 1.34 -8.83 20.58
CA ARG A 47 0.73 -10.00 21.20
C ARG A 47 1.77 -10.78 22.00
N HIS A 48 1.48 -11.15 23.25
CA HIS A 48 2.48 -11.77 24.16
C HIS A 48 3.04 -13.12 23.65
N ASP A 49 2.30 -13.82 22.81
CA ASP A 49 2.61 -15.14 22.24
C ASP A 49 3.18 -15.07 20.80
N TRP A 50 3.60 -13.89 20.33
CA TRP A 50 4.06 -13.71 18.94
C TRP A 50 5.19 -14.66 18.54
N ARG A 51 6.10 -14.99 19.47
CA ARG A 51 7.26 -15.86 19.21
C ARG A 51 6.83 -17.27 18.80
N VAL A 52 5.85 -17.83 19.51
CA VAL A 52 5.31 -19.17 19.24
C VAL A 52 4.42 -19.13 18.00
N ALA A 53 3.67 -18.04 17.80
CA ALA A 53 2.80 -17.87 16.66
C ALA A 53 3.56 -17.85 15.32
N VAL A 54 4.74 -17.21 15.26
CA VAL A 54 5.58 -17.12 14.05
C VAL A 54 6.04 -18.48 13.54
N GLU A 55 6.21 -19.47 14.42
CA GLU A 55 6.58 -20.84 14.03
C GLU A 55 5.45 -21.58 13.32
N THR A 56 4.19 -21.11 13.45
CA THR A 56 3.06 -21.70 12.73
C THR A 56 2.99 -21.14 11.31
N ILE A 57 2.93 -22.01 10.31
CA ILE A 57 2.94 -21.61 8.88
C ILE A 57 1.83 -20.61 8.51
N ARG A 58 0.71 -20.64 9.25
CA ARG A 58 -0.46 -19.78 9.03
C ARG A 58 -0.19 -18.32 9.43
N TYR A 59 0.68 -18.07 10.41
CA TYR A 59 0.97 -16.72 10.88
C TYR A 59 1.70 -15.85 9.84
N PRO A 60 2.86 -16.26 9.28
CA PRO A 60 3.56 -15.46 8.27
C PRO A 60 2.76 -15.37 6.95
N LEU A 61 2.00 -16.41 6.59
CA LEU A 61 1.19 -16.41 5.37
C LEU A 61 0.13 -15.30 5.36
N LYS A 62 -0.36 -14.88 6.53
CA LYS A 62 -1.32 -13.78 6.67
C LYS A 62 -0.77 -12.44 6.16
N PHE A 63 0.53 -12.21 6.30
CA PHE A 63 1.19 -10.97 5.88
C PHE A 63 1.57 -10.97 4.39
N LEU A 64 1.58 -12.13 3.75
CA LEU A 64 1.97 -12.25 2.34
C LEU A 64 1.09 -11.40 1.39
N PRO A 65 -0.27 -11.49 1.44
CA PRO A 65 -1.10 -10.67 0.56
C PRO A 65 -1.01 -9.16 0.89
N THR A 66 -0.86 -8.77 2.16
CA THR A 66 -0.75 -7.36 2.54
C THR A 66 0.58 -6.77 2.08
N LEU A 67 1.67 -7.53 2.18
CA LEU A 67 2.99 -7.13 1.68
C LEU A 67 3.01 -7.01 0.15
N LEU A 68 2.35 -7.92 -0.57
CA LEU A 68 2.18 -7.82 -2.03
C LEU A 68 1.37 -6.58 -2.42
N LEU A 69 0.30 -6.25 -1.68
CA LEU A 69 -0.48 -5.03 -1.91
C LEU A 69 0.34 -3.77 -1.60
N ALA A 70 1.09 -3.75 -0.50
CA ALA A 70 1.94 -2.63 -0.14
C ALA A 70 3.01 -2.38 -1.21
N VAL A 71 3.80 -3.41 -1.55
CA VAL A 71 4.88 -3.30 -2.54
C VAL A 71 4.33 -3.02 -3.94
N GLY A 72 3.29 -3.74 -4.36
CA GLY A 72 2.64 -3.54 -5.65
C GLY A 72 2.01 -2.16 -5.77
N GLY A 73 1.35 -1.69 -4.72
CA GLY A 73 0.74 -0.36 -4.64
C GLY A 73 1.76 0.76 -4.66
N VAL A 74 2.79 0.71 -3.81
CA VAL A 74 3.89 1.70 -3.76
C VAL A 74 4.60 1.75 -5.12
N GLY A 75 4.92 0.59 -5.70
CA GLY A 75 5.59 0.48 -6.99
C GLY A 75 4.76 1.04 -8.14
N ALA A 76 3.46 0.75 -8.18
CA ALA A 76 2.53 1.31 -9.16
C ALA A 76 2.38 2.83 -8.99
N LEU A 77 2.30 3.33 -7.75
CA LEU A 77 2.17 4.75 -7.42
C LEU A 77 3.42 5.54 -7.82
N ALA A 78 4.62 4.95 -7.66
CA ALA A 78 5.88 5.53 -8.11
C ALA A 78 5.97 5.66 -9.65
N ARG A 79 5.28 4.79 -10.40
CA ARG A 79 5.18 4.91 -11.86
C ARG A 79 4.14 5.95 -12.26
N LEU A 80 2.95 5.90 -11.66
CA LEU A 80 1.81 6.79 -11.96
C LEU A 80 2.06 8.26 -11.60
N SER A 81 3.03 8.54 -10.73
CA SER A 81 3.47 9.90 -10.39
C SER A 81 4.22 10.61 -11.53
N ARG A 82 4.60 9.88 -12.59
CA ARG A 82 5.16 10.43 -13.82
C ARG A 82 4.06 10.60 -14.89
N PRO A 83 4.13 11.62 -15.75
CA PRO A 83 3.08 11.91 -16.74
C PRO A 83 2.83 10.74 -17.73
N ASP A 84 3.88 10.06 -18.17
CA ASP A 84 3.80 8.86 -19.04
C ASP A 84 3.66 7.54 -18.26
N GLY A 85 3.43 7.65 -16.95
CA GLY A 85 3.36 6.55 -16.01
C GLY A 85 2.18 5.63 -16.26
N ARG A 86 2.44 4.32 -16.37
CA ARG A 86 1.42 3.26 -16.36
C ARG A 86 1.73 2.26 -15.26
N ILE A 87 0.69 1.61 -14.73
CA ILE A 87 0.82 0.55 -13.71
C ILE A 87 1.78 -0.56 -14.20
N GLY A 88 1.61 -1.01 -15.44
CA GLY A 88 2.51 -1.98 -16.09
C GLY A 88 2.64 -3.29 -15.30
N ALA A 89 3.88 -3.76 -15.11
CA ALA A 89 4.18 -5.00 -14.40
C ALA A 89 3.70 -5.02 -12.93
N TRP A 90 3.52 -3.86 -12.29
CA TRP A 90 2.97 -3.80 -10.93
C TRP A 90 1.52 -4.25 -10.85
N GLY A 91 0.78 -4.22 -11.96
CA GLY A 91 -0.57 -4.77 -12.03
C GLY A 91 -0.56 -6.29 -11.85
N ALA A 92 0.47 -6.97 -12.32
CA ALA A 92 0.64 -8.41 -12.09
C ALA A 92 0.94 -8.70 -10.61
N VAL A 93 1.69 -7.84 -9.91
CA VAL A 93 1.95 -7.97 -8.46
C VAL A 93 0.66 -7.78 -7.66
N LEU A 94 -0.16 -6.79 -8.00
CA LEU A 94 -1.47 -6.60 -7.39
C LEU A 94 -2.41 -7.79 -7.68
N GLY A 95 -2.41 -8.28 -8.92
CA GLY A 95 -3.14 -9.49 -9.30
C GLY A 95 -2.67 -10.73 -8.54
N LEU A 96 -1.36 -10.86 -8.31
CA LEU A 96 -0.79 -11.94 -7.49
C LEU A 96 -1.28 -11.85 -6.04
N ALA A 97 -1.39 -10.65 -5.46
CA ALA A 97 -1.93 -10.47 -4.11
C ALA A 97 -3.35 -11.05 -3.99
N VAL A 98 -4.21 -10.75 -4.98
CA VAL A 98 -5.57 -11.29 -5.07
C VAL A 98 -5.56 -12.80 -5.27
N ALA A 99 -4.70 -13.31 -6.17
CA ALA A 99 -4.61 -14.74 -6.46
C ALA A 99 -4.16 -15.54 -5.22
N VAL A 100 -3.15 -15.07 -4.50
CA VAL A 100 -2.67 -15.69 -3.25
C VAL A 100 -3.80 -15.74 -2.22
N LEU A 101 -4.53 -14.64 -2.05
CA LEU A 101 -5.65 -14.59 -1.10
C LEU A 101 -6.78 -15.56 -1.53
N ALA A 102 -7.13 -15.59 -2.81
CA ALA A 102 -8.16 -16.47 -3.34
C ALA A 102 -7.80 -17.95 -3.16
N VAL A 103 -6.55 -18.33 -3.43
CA VAL A 103 -6.05 -19.69 -3.20
C VAL A 103 -6.08 -20.04 -1.72
N ALA A 104 -5.63 -19.14 -0.84
CA ALA A 104 -5.65 -19.38 0.60
C ALA A 104 -7.08 -19.60 1.13
N VAL A 105 -8.04 -18.78 0.69
CA VAL A 105 -9.46 -18.93 1.03
C VAL A 105 -10.01 -20.23 0.46
N GLY A 106 -9.72 -20.57 -0.80
CA GLY A 106 -10.17 -21.80 -1.45
C GLY A 106 -9.66 -23.06 -0.74
N VAL A 107 -8.39 -23.06 -0.30
CA VAL A 107 -7.82 -24.16 0.49
C VAL A 107 -8.51 -24.28 1.85
N GLU A 108 -8.76 -23.18 2.55
CA GLU A 108 -9.44 -23.23 3.85
C GLU A 108 -10.89 -23.73 3.69
N LEU A 109 -11.62 -23.30 2.65
CA LEU A 109 -12.97 -23.80 2.35
C LEU A 109 -12.99 -25.29 1.99
N ALA A 110 -11.96 -25.80 1.32
CA ALA A 110 -11.86 -27.21 0.93
C ALA A 110 -11.52 -28.14 2.12
N VAL A 111 -10.77 -27.65 3.10
CA VAL A 111 -10.29 -28.45 4.25
C VAL A 111 -11.23 -28.33 5.46
N ARG A 112 -12.01 -27.24 5.56
CA ARG A 112 -12.86 -26.97 6.73
C ARG A 112 -14.32 -27.40 6.51
N PRO A 113 -14.97 -27.99 7.54
CA PRO A 113 -16.41 -28.25 7.53
C PRO A 113 -17.24 -26.99 7.24
N ALA A 114 -18.29 -27.14 6.44
CA ALA A 114 -19.11 -26.03 5.95
C ALA A 114 -19.88 -25.29 7.06
N ASP A 115 -20.23 -26.00 8.14
CA ASP A 115 -20.85 -25.45 9.34
C ASP A 115 -19.97 -24.44 10.08
N LEU A 116 -18.65 -24.49 9.88
CA LEU A 116 -17.67 -23.59 10.50
C LEU A 116 -17.27 -22.41 9.64
N TRP A 117 -17.74 -22.32 8.38
CA TRP A 117 -17.27 -21.28 7.46
C TRP A 117 -17.58 -19.87 7.96
N MET A 118 -18.80 -19.63 8.45
CA MET A 118 -19.21 -18.30 8.90
C MET A 118 -18.44 -17.86 10.16
N SER A 119 -18.22 -18.79 11.10
CA SER A 119 -17.50 -18.52 12.34
C SER A 119 -16.01 -18.28 12.09
N LEU A 120 -15.40 -19.00 11.14
CA LEU A 120 -14.01 -18.79 10.73
C LEU A 120 -13.83 -17.52 9.89
N ALA A 121 -14.78 -17.18 9.01
CA ALA A 121 -14.71 -15.99 8.16
C ALA A 121 -14.79 -14.68 8.95
N LEU A 122 -15.67 -14.61 9.95
CA LEU A 122 -15.78 -13.45 10.84
C LEU A 122 -14.66 -13.48 11.89
N GLY A 123 -14.36 -14.65 12.46
CA GLY A 123 -13.44 -14.78 13.57
C GLY A 123 -13.82 -13.90 14.77
N HIS A 124 -12.89 -13.74 15.71
CA HIS A 124 -13.14 -12.99 16.96
C HIS A 124 -12.87 -11.48 16.83
N ASN A 125 -12.05 -11.09 15.85
CA ASN A 125 -11.50 -9.73 15.76
C ASN A 125 -11.95 -8.98 14.49
N ALA A 126 -12.96 -9.45 13.75
CA ALA A 126 -13.43 -8.80 12.52
C ALA A 126 -13.77 -7.32 12.72
N LEU A 127 -14.56 -6.98 13.75
CA LEU A 127 -14.96 -5.60 14.01
C LEU A 127 -13.77 -4.70 14.37
N HIS A 128 -12.79 -5.25 15.10
CA HIS A 128 -11.55 -4.55 15.40
C HIS A 128 -10.75 -4.27 14.14
N CYS A 129 -10.54 -5.27 13.27
CA CYS A 129 -9.83 -5.10 12.01
C CYS A 129 -10.56 -4.12 11.07
N LEU A 130 -11.89 -4.23 10.97
CA LEU A 130 -12.71 -3.38 10.11
C LEU A 130 -12.64 -1.89 10.52
N SER A 131 -12.44 -1.61 11.81
CA SER A 131 -12.35 -0.24 12.34
C SER A 131 -10.91 0.30 12.34
N LEU A 132 -9.94 -0.54 12.74
CA LEU A 132 -8.55 -0.13 12.94
C LEU A 132 -7.77 -0.03 11.63
N ILE A 133 -8.01 -0.91 10.65
CA ILE A 133 -7.28 -0.87 9.38
C ILE A 133 -7.52 0.47 8.67
N PRO A 134 -8.77 0.96 8.49
CA PRO A 134 -9.01 2.28 7.92
C PRO A 134 -8.37 3.39 8.76
N PHE A 135 -8.46 3.32 10.09
CA PHE A 135 -7.89 4.32 10.99
C PHE A 135 -6.36 4.44 10.82
N PHE A 136 -5.64 3.32 10.81
CA PHE A 136 -4.19 3.30 10.57
C PHE A 136 -3.82 3.63 9.12
N SER A 137 -4.72 3.41 8.16
CA SER A 137 -4.52 3.76 6.75
C SER A 137 -4.57 5.27 6.47
N ILE A 138 -5.16 6.09 7.36
CA ILE A 138 -5.29 7.54 7.15
C ILE A 138 -3.91 8.19 6.97
N ALA A 139 -2.93 7.84 7.81
CA ALA A 139 -1.59 8.39 7.75
C ALA A 139 -0.85 8.07 6.43
N PRO A 140 -0.69 6.80 6.01
CA PRO A 140 -0.06 6.48 4.73
C PRO A 140 -0.87 6.98 3.52
N LEU A 141 -2.20 7.04 3.60
CA LEU A 141 -3.03 7.62 2.54
C LEU A 141 -2.78 9.12 2.38
N ALA A 142 -2.78 9.88 3.47
CA ALA A 142 -2.49 11.31 3.44
C ALA A 142 -1.07 11.56 2.89
N ALA A 143 -0.09 10.76 3.32
CA ALA A 143 1.27 10.81 2.81
C ALA A 143 1.34 10.54 1.30
N ALA A 144 0.64 9.51 0.81
CA ALA A 144 0.56 9.18 -0.62
C ALA A 144 -0.07 10.31 -1.44
N VAL A 145 -1.18 10.88 -0.98
CA VAL A 145 -1.86 12.00 -1.65
C VAL A 145 -0.97 13.24 -1.68
N LEU A 146 -0.35 13.61 -0.57
CA LEU A 146 0.56 14.76 -0.49
C LEU A 146 1.79 14.59 -1.40
N ALA A 147 2.34 13.38 -1.49
CA ALA A 147 3.43 13.09 -2.40
C ALA A 147 2.99 13.25 -3.87
N MET A 148 1.80 12.78 -4.22
CA MET A 148 1.26 12.91 -5.57
C MET A 148 0.87 14.33 -5.97
N ARG A 149 0.56 15.23 -5.01
CA ARG A 149 0.34 16.65 -5.30
C ARG A 149 1.59 17.36 -5.85
N HIS A 150 2.76 16.80 -5.60
CA HIS A 150 4.03 17.27 -6.16
C HIS A 150 4.42 16.52 -7.45
N GLY A 151 3.57 15.59 -7.91
CA GLY A 151 3.72 14.91 -9.18
C GLY A 151 2.79 15.46 -10.24
N ALA A 152 2.95 14.94 -11.46
CA ALA A 152 2.10 15.23 -12.59
C ALA A 152 1.36 13.96 -13.06
N PRO A 153 0.47 13.36 -12.24
CA PRO A 153 -0.27 12.19 -12.64
C PRO A 153 -1.27 12.55 -13.76
N SER A 154 -1.12 11.95 -14.93
CA SER A 154 -2.04 12.13 -16.07
C SER A 154 -3.42 11.47 -15.84
N ARG A 155 -3.52 10.57 -14.84
CA ARG A 155 -4.73 9.80 -14.51
C ARG A 155 -5.03 9.81 -13.01
N PRO A 156 -5.62 10.91 -12.47
CA PRO A 156 -5.81 11.07 -11.03
C PRO A 156 -6.72 10.01 -10.39
N ARG A 157 -7.70 9.47 -11.13
CA ARG A 157 -8.58 8.39 -10.64
C ARG A 157 -7.82 7.09 -10.39
N GLU A 158 -7.03 6.63 -11.37
CA GLU A 158 -6.22 5.42 -11.22
C GLU A 158 -5.20 5.58 -10.08
N ALA A 159 -4.56 6.74 -10.02
CA ALA A 159 -3.58 7.05 -8.99
C ALA A 159 -4.20 7.07 -7.58
N GLY A 160 -5.43 7.57 -7.43
CA GLY A 160 -6.17 7.52 -6.16
C GLY A 160 -6.52 6.10 -5.71
N VAL A 161 -6.96 5.23 -6.63
CA VAL A 161 -7.23 3.81 -6.32
C VAL A 161 -5.96 3.10 -5.85
N ILE A 162 -4.85 3.29 -6.56
CA ILE A 162 -3.57 2.69 -6.20
C ILE A 162 -3.03 3.26 -4.88
N ALA A 163 -3.21 4.56 -4.61
CA ALA A 163 -2.84 5.16 -3.33
C ALA A 163 -3.63 4.55 -2.16
N GLY A 164 -4.93 4.30 -2.35
CA GLY A 164 -5.77 3.61 -1.37
C GLY A 164 -5.30 2.17 -1.12
N LEU A 165 -5.02 1.41 -2.18
CA LEU A 165 -4.51 0.04 -2.07
C LEU A 165 -3.14 -0.03 -1.37
N ALA A 166 -2.24 0.90 -1.69
CA ALA A 166 -0.93 0.99 -1.05
C ALA A 166 -1.08 1.32 0.45
N ALA A 167 -1.91 2.32 0.79
CA ALA A 167 -2.14 2.74 2.17
C ALA A 167 -2.76 1.62 3.01
N ALA A 168 -3.78 0.94 2.47
CA ALA A 168 -4.41 -0.20 3.13
C ALA A 168 -3.45 -1.39 3.30
N GLY A 169 -2.63 -1.69 2.29
CA GLY A 169 -1.61 -2.75 2.37
C GLY A 169 -0.51 -2.46 3.40
N ILE A 170 -0.15 -1.18 3.60
CA ILE A 170 0.82 -0.76 4.62
C ILE A 170 0.23 -0.85 6.04
N ALA A 171 -1.06 -0.60 6.18
CA ALA A 171 -1.74 -0.55 7.47
C ALA A 171 -2.28 -1.90 7.98
N ALA A 172 -2.43 -2.89 7.08
CA ALA A 172 -3.02 -4.20 7.37
C ALA A 172 -1.99 -5.24 7.84
#